data_AF-A0AA37P729-F1
#
_entry.id   AF-A0AA37P729-F1
#
_cell.length_a   1.000
_cell.length_b   1.000
_cell.length_c   1.000
_cell.angle_alpha   90.00
_cell.angle_beta   90.00
_cell.angle_gamma   90.00
#
_symmetry.space_group_name_H-M   'P 1'
#
loop_
_entity.id
_entity.type
_entity.pdbx_description
1 polymer ?
#
loop_
_entity_poly.entity_id
_entity_poly.type
_entity_poly.pdbx_seq_one_letter_code
_entity_poly.pdbx_strand_id
1 'polypeptide(L)'
;MPNASVKPYCIWYPDVASEETYRELARRYPDMRYQIGRACAVAGYATLHKELRLLPDISIAEEARDNGHTAIYEAIVSQDTRYAVMNDYTRTVNLESPRPGFLNGDTAVRSTLSGTRPAHELSPESQKISQRPFFYEGISLQSYEEHYFDIQEDAHINYFESDPQRTRLEDEFVDLLWNLLPRDLPTINKDALIVAAAWDGNADRYQRLRRPKTVPNELSAVIRGAHHHTPFARWLDACLDDTFDKDEALYVRQAVHARFIMNNDLSRINTETDGDELPAIFWWPHIPHENTLREFAWRRPDFKHQVTLACIVGHYQELFDELQSEVKPSQWQWEVACQSTNPHYCETVERRAAEEKVRLFHGPKSFNRPGAEGCWSRSYLRPNKEPSYSERAVMPKGIYNEPDEPHWELWDIPPGDLLNNGMQWHLAKWATHISATDDTRRQSGLLYSSDDDFERRKTPAPEPKLRKDFSSLDDLDYQYNDRP
;
A
#
# COMPACT_ATOMS: atom_id res chain seq x y z
N MET A 1 -7.74 36.05 30.51
CA MET A 1 -6.85 35.00 31.03
C MET A 1 -5.90 34.64 29.91
N PRO A 2 -4.57 34.58 30.10
CA PRO A 2 -3.68 34.15 29.03
C PRO A 2 -4.07 32.73 28.63
N ASN A 3 -4.34 32.51 27.34
CA ASN A 3 -4.55 31.18 26.76
C ASN A 3 -3.39 30.26 27.19
N ALA A 4 -3.67 28.99 27.45
CA ALA A 4 -2.68 27.99 27.86
C ALA A 4 -1.38 28.18 27.06
N SER A 5 -0.31 28.55 27.76
CA SER A 5 0.97 28.90 27.15
C SER A 5 1.47 27.70 26.34
N VAL A 6 1.74 27.90 25.05
CA VAL A 6 2.47 26.91 24.24
C VAL A 6 3.80 26.63 24.94
N LYS A 7 4.02 25.38 25.35
CA LYS A 7 5.26 24.93 25.99
C LYS A 7 6.08 24.17 24.97
N PRO A 8 7.40 24.38 24.91
CA PRO A 8 8.26 23.66 23.97
C PRO A 8 8.24 22.16 24.28
N TYR A 9 8.18 21.37 23.23
CA TYR A 9 8.22 19.91 23.26
C TYR A 9 9.66 19.39 23.35
N CYS A 10 10.57 19.96 22.54
CA CYS A 10 12.00 19.67 22.62
C CYS A 10 12.75 20.83 23.30
N ILE A 11 13.37 20.55 24.46
CA ILE A 11 14.07 21.55 25.29
C ILE A 11 15.57 21.27 25.46
N TRP A 12 16.08 20.24 24.77
CA TRP A 12 17.41 19.67 25.00
C TRP A 12 18.29 19.68 23.75
N TYR A 13 17.75 20.09 22.61
CA TYR A 13 18.47 20.22 21.35
C TYR A 13 18.71 21.71 21.02
N PRO A 14 19.87 22.10 20.46
CA PRO A 14 21.03 21.27 20.11
C PRO A 14 21.88 20.84 21.33
N ASP A 15 21.77 21.58 22.43
CA ASP A 15 22.56 21.39 23.65
C ASP A 15 21.68 21.24 24.89
N VAL A 16 22.17 20.46 25.84
CA VAL A 16 21.48 20.19 27.11
C VAL A 16 21.79 21.27 28.16
N ALA A 17 20.76 21.70 28.89
CA ALA A 17 20.95 22.55 30.07
C ALA A 17 21.53 21.75 31.26
N SER A 18 21.99 22.45 32.30
CA SER A 18 22.51 21.81 33.51
C SER A 18 21.41 21.09 34.31
N GLU A 19 21.80 20.05 35.06
CA GLU A 19 20.88 19.29 35.92
C GLU A 19 20.08 20.20 36.88
N GLU A 20 20.73 21.23 37.46
CA GLU A 20 20.07 22.17 38.36
C GLU A 20 19.03 23.05 37.65
N THR A 21 19.29 23.43 36.40
CA THR A 21 18.34 24.19 35.58
C THR A 21 17.07 23.36 35.36
N TYR A 22 17.23 22.09 35.03
CA TYR A 22 16.12 21.17 34.86
C TYR A 22 15.37 20.89 36.17
N ARG A 23 16.08 20.80 37.31
CA ARG A 23 15.45 20.64 38.63
C ARG A 23 14.58 21.87 38.99
N GLU A 24 15.08 23.07 38.73
CA GLU A 24 14.30 24.31 38.92
C GLU A 24 13.13 24.41 37.92
N LEU A 25 13.31 23.95 36.68
CA LEU A 25 12.24 23.90 35.69
C LEU A 25 11.12 22.95 36.11
N ALA A 26 11.45 21.74 36.59
CA ALA A 26 10.49 20.78 37.11
C ALA A 26 9.71 21.32 38.31
N ARG A 27 10.38 22.12 39.17
CA ARG A 27 9.75 22.77 40.32
C ARG A 27 8.74 23.85 39.91
N ARG A 28 9.04 24.64 38.87
CA ARG A 28 8.17 25.73 38.40
C ARG A 28 7.08 25.27 37.45
N TYR A 29 7.35 24.25 36.64
CA TYR A 29 6.45 23.70 35.64
C TYR A 29 6.38 22.17 35.77
N PRO A 30 5.66 21.65 36.78
CA PRO A 30 5.60 20.20 37.03
C PRO A 30 5.03 19.38 35.88
N ASP A 31 4.25 19.99 34.99
CA ASP A 31 3.69 19.36 33.81
C ASP A 31 4.70 19.21 32.66
N MET A 32 5.87 19.88 32.71
CA MET A 32 6.98 19.70 31.77
C MET A 32 7.94 18.55 32.16
N ARG A 33 7.60 17.77 33.19
CA ARG A 33 8.48 16.71 33.72
C ARG A 33 8.88 15.65 32.69
N TYR A 34 8.08 15.41 31.65
CA TYR A 34 8.41 14.44 30.60
C TYR A 34 9.44 14.99 29.60
N GLN A 35 9.31 16.26 29.22
CA GLN A 35 10.31 16.97 28.41
C GLN A 35 11.65 17.01 29.15
N ILE A 36 11.62 17.25 30.46
CA ILE A 36 12.80 17.18 31.32
C ILE A 36 13.34 15.75 31.43
N GLY A 37 12.46 14.75 31.55
CA GLY A 37 12.84 13.34 31.57
C GLY A 37 13.58 12.92 30.29
N ARG A 38 13.09 13.35 29.14
CA ARG A 38 13.77 13.12 27.85
C ARG A 38 15.09 13.87 27.76
N ALA A 39 15.18 15.09 28.27
CA ALA A 39 16.45 15.80 28.39
C ALA A 39 17.45 15.06 29.29
N CYS A 40 16.98 14.44 30.37
CA CYS A 40 17.82 13.59 31.23
C CYS A 40 18.32 12.35 30.48
N ALA A 41 17.48 11.76 29.62
CA ALA A 41 17.87 10.64 28.76
C ALA A 41 18.97 11.02 27.75
N VAL A 42 18.98 12.26 27.27
CA VAL A 42 20.05 12.79 26.40
C VAL A 42 21.33 13.14 27.17
N ALA A 43 21.20 13.71 28.37
CA ALA A 43 22.34 14.21 29.16
C ALA A 43 22.96 13.18 30.12
N GLY A 44 22.30 12.03 30.33
CA GLY A 44 22.72 11.01 31.29
C GLY A 44 22.40 11.35 32.75
N TYR A 45 21.47 12.26 33.02
CA TYR A 45 21.10 12.71 34.37
C TYR A 45 20.19 11.71 35.10
N ALA A 46 20.71 10.51 35.37
CA ALA A 46 19.95 9.40 35.93
C ALA A 46 19.37 9.69 37.33
N THR A 47 20.05 10.49 38.16
CA THR A 47 19.57 10.91 39.48
C THR A 47 18.32 11.77 39.35
N LEU A 48 18.41 12.85 38.55
CA LEU A 48 17.27 13.72 38.28
C LEU A 48 16.10 12.95 37.63
N HIS A 49 16.37 12.07 36.66
CA HIS A 49 15.33 11.24 36.05
C HIS A 49 14.52 10.46 37.09
N LYS A 50 15.18 9.86 38.09
CA LYS A 50 14.52 9.14 39.20
C LYS A 50 13.67 10.07 40.06
N GLU A 51 14.11 11.31 40.30
CA GLU A 51 13.37 12.29 41.09
C GLU A 51 12.05 12.73 40.43
N LEU A 52 11.99 12.75 39.10
CA LEU A 52 10.81 13.15 38.34
C LEU A 52 9.62 12.18 38.47
N ARG A 53 9.87 10.93 38.93
CA ARG A 53 8.86 9.88 39.14
C ARG A 53 7.91 9.72 37.94
N LEU A 54 8.50 9.61 36.76
CA LEU A 54 7.78 9.42 35.50
C LEU A 54 7.26 7.99 35.40
N LEU A 55 6.17 7.80 34.65
CA LEU A 55 5.85 6.48 34.13
C LEU A 55 6.98 6.03 33.19
N PRO A 56 7.26 4.71 33.08
CA PRO A 56 8.28 4.17 32.19
C PRO A 56 7.91 4.43 30.72
N ASP A 57 8.38 5.55 30.18
CA ASP A 57 8.03 6.05 28.85
C ASP A 57 8.97 5.50 27.77
N ILE A 58 8.38 4.99 26.68
CA ILE A 58 9.15 4.35 25.60
C ILE A 58 10.00 5.35 24.82
N SER A 59 9.58 6.61 24.65
CA SER A 59 10.35 7.61 23.93
C SER A 59 11.58 8.05 24.72
N ILE A 60 11.45 8.20 26.05
CA ILE A 60 12.60 8.42 26.94
C ILE A 60 13.57 7.22 26.89
N ALA A 61 13.06 5.99 26.81
CA ALA A 61 13.92 4.80 26.67
C ALA A 61 14.66 4.76 25.32
N GLU A 62 13.97 5.04 24.20
CA GLU A 62 14.59 5.11 22.88
C GLU A 62 15.68 6.19 22.83
N GLU A 63 15.41 7.36 23.40
CA GLU A 63 16.37 8.47 23.50
C GLU A 63 17.59 8.10 24.37
N ALA A 64 17.37 7.46 25.52
CA ALA A 64 18.45 7.03 26.41
C ALA A 64 19.36 5.99 25.74
N ARG A 65 18.75 5.08 24.96
CA ARG A 65 19.49 4.07 24.19
C ARG A 65 20.33 4.71 23.09
N ASP A 66 19.76 5.65 22.35
CA ASP A 66 20.46 6.40 21.28
C ASP A 66 21.71 7.14 21.80
N ASN A 67 21.61 7.75 22.98
CA ASN A 67 22.71 8.49 23.61
C ASN A 67 23.65 7.61 24.47
N GLY A 68 23.46 6.28 24.49
CA GLY A 68 24.32 5.35 25.25
C GLY A 68 24.16 5.41 26.77
N HIS A 69 23.07 6.00 27.28
CA HIS A 69 22.81 6.17 28.71
C HIS A 69 22.01 4.99 29.29
N THR A 70 22.70 3.87 29.46
CA THR A 70 22.12 2.56 29.85
C THR A 70 21.34 2.58 31.16
N ALA A 71 21.76 3.37 32.15
CA ALA A 71 21.10 3.41 33.46
C ALA A 71 19.64 3.88 33.40
N ILE A 72 19.31 4.84 32.51
CA ILE A 72 17.94 5.31 32.31
C ILE A 72 17.18 4.30 31.44
N TYR A 73 17.80 3.84 30.36
CA TYR A 73 17.24 2.83 29.48
C TYR A 73 16.80 1.58 30.26
N GLU A 74 17.72 0.93 30.99
CA GLU A 74 17.48 -0.28 31.77
C GLU A 74 16.41 -0.08 32.84
N ALA A 75 16.39 1.08 33.51
CA ALA A 75 15.38 1.40 34.51
C ALA A 75 13.95 1.42 33.92
N ILE A 76 13.81 1.81 32.65
CA ILE A 76 12.53 1.82 31.93
C ILE A 76 12.22 0.45 31.32
N VAL A 77 13.17 -0.16 30.60
CA VAL A 77 12.90 -1.40 29.86
C VAL A 77 12.74 -2.64 30.74
N SER A 78 13.24 -2.60 31.98
CA SER A 78 13.03 -3.66 32.98
C SER A 78 11.63 -3.66 33.60
N GLN A 79 10.81 -2.63 33.36
CA GLN A 79 9.44 -2.59 33.85
C GLN A 79 8.52 -3.50 33.02
N ASP A 80 7.61 -4.22 33.69
CA ASP A 80 6.65 -5.11 33.03
C ASP A 80 5.76 -4.39 32.02
N THR A 81 5.34 -3.17 32.39
CA THR A 81 4.49 -2.28 31.59
C THR A 81 5.22 -0.97 31.33
N ARG A 82 5.29 -0.59 30.05
CA ARG A 82 5.86 0.66 29.55
C ARG A 82 4.81 1.41 28.77
N TYR A 83 4.92 2.73 28.69
CA TYR A 83 3.87 3.60 28.19
C TYR A 83 4.37 4.47 27.03
N ALA A 84 3.51 4.71 26.06
CA ALA A 84 3.65 5.77 25.07
C ALA A 84 3.01 7.05 25.62
N VAL A 85 3.71 7.74 26.53
CA VAL A 85 3.23 8.99 27.14
C VAL A 85 3.55 10.16 26.22
N MET A 86 4.77 10.19 25.69
CA MET A 86 5.19 11.16 24.68
C MET A 86 4.80 10.70 23.27
N ASN A 87 4.43 11.64 22.40
CA ASN A 87 4.14 11.37 20.98
C ASN A 87 4.78 12.45 20.10
N ASP A 88 5.83 12.05 19.38
CA ASP A 88 6.65 12.92 18.54
C ASP A 88 5.94 13.36 17.24
N TYR A 89 4.97 12.57 16.76
CA TYR A 89 4.18 12.93 15.58
C TYR A 89 3.26 14.12 15.85
N THR A 90 2.74 14.23 17.07
CA THR A 90 1.77 15.27 17.47
C THR A 90 2.35 16.29 18.46
N ARG A 91 3.58 16.08 18.95
CA ARG A 91 4.24 16.89 19.99
C ARG A 91 3.42 16.99 21.27
N THR A 92 2.83 15.87 21.70
CA THR A 92 1.94 15.84 22.88
C THR A 92 2.47 14.93 23.99
N VAL A 93 2.08 15.23 25.23
CA VAL A 93 2.31 14.38 26.40
C VAL A 93 0.95 13.99 26.99
N ASN A 94 0.59 12.71 26.93
CA ASN A 94 -0.71 12.20 27.40
C ASN A 94 -0.61 11.59 28.80
N LEU A 95 -0.97 12.36 29.82
CA LEU A 95 -0.96 11.93 31.23
C LEU A 95 -2.27 11.32 31.71
N GLU A 96 -3.38 11.55 30.99
CA GLU A 96 -4.71 11.15 31.44
C GLU A 96 -5.00 9.68 31.15
N SER A 97 -4.61 9.21 29.96
CA SER A 97 -4.82 7.82 29.53
C SER A 97 -3.63 7.33 28.71
N PRO A 98 -2.45 7.16 29.34
CA PRO A 98 -1.26 6.70 28.64
C PRO A 98 -1.47 5.25 28.17
N ARG A 99 -1.11 4.98 26.91
CA ARG A 99 -1.27 3.65 26.31
C ARG A 99 -0.03 2.79 26.58
N PRO A 100 -0.18 1.51 26.93
CA PRO A 100 0.94 0.60 26.96
C PRO A 100 1.64 0.52 25.59
N GLY A 101 2.95 0.41 25.57
CA GLY A 101 3.74 0.40 24.34
C GLY A 101 5.08 -0.35 24.47
N PHE A 102 5.71 -0.57 23.32
CA PHE A 102 7.04 -1.16 23.17
C PHE A 102 7.92 -0.22 22.38
N LEU A 103 9.23 -0.47 22.39
CA LEU A 103 10.15 0.30 21.56
C LEU A 103 9.87 -0.07 20.09
N ASN A 104 9.54 0.92 19.27
CA ASN A 104 9.00 0.71 17.92
C ASN A 104 9.59 1.68 16.89
N GLY A 105 10.60 2.48 17.24
CA GLY A 105 11.21 3.44 16.31
C GLY A 105 10.26 4.60 15.94
N ASP A 106 9.40 4.98 16.87
CA ASP A 106 8.41 6.06 16.75
C ASP A 106 8.85 7.35 17.47
N THR A 107 10.13 7.40 17.87
CA THR A 107 10.74 8.56 18.54
C THR A 107 11.79 9.20 17.65
N ALA A 108 11.75 10.52 17.54
CA ALA A 108 12.77 11.34 16.88
C ALA A 108 13.97 11.54 17.82
N VAL A 109 14.84 10.53 17.91
CA VAL A 109 16.00 10.57 18.81
C VAL A 109 17.08 11.56 18.34
N ARG A 110 17.98 12.00 19.23
CA ARG A 110 18.99 13.03 18.95
C ARG A 110 19.83 12.76 17.70
N SER A 111 20.22 11.52 17.45
CA SER A 111 20.98 11.14 16.24
C SER A 111 20.21 11.47 14.96
N THR A 112 18.88 11.41 14.97
CA THR A 112 18.00 11.72 13.83
C THR A 112 17.81 13.22 13.60
N LEU A 113 18.01 14.06 14.61
CA LEU A 113 17.87 15.53 14.50
C LEU A 113 19.13 16.19 13.91
N SER A 114 20.26 15.53 13.99
CA SER A 114 21.59 16.09 13.67
C SER A 114 21.92 15.97 12.18
N GLY A 115 20.98 16.34 11.31
CA GLY A 115 21.13 16.36 9.85
C GLY A 115 22.14 17.40 9.37
N THR A 116 23.42 17.26 9.73
CA THR A 116 24.52 18.00 9.12
C THR A 116 25.07 17.12 8.00
N ARG A 117 24.75 17.46 6.75
CA ARG A 117 25.34 16.77 5.60
C ARG A 117 26.80 17.21 5.42
N PRO A 118 27.71 16.33 4.96
CA PRO A 118 28.93 16.79 4.34
C PRO A 118 28.56 17.68 3.15
N ALA A 119 29.27 18.80 2.99
CA ALA A 119 29.15 19.65 1.81
C ALA A 119 29.41 18.79 0.57
N HIS A 120 28.35 18.41 -0.14
CA HIS A 120 28.52 17.94 -1.50
C HIS A 120 29.02 19.16 -2.27
N GLU A 121 30.30 19.16 -2.62
CA GLU A 121 30.77 19.94 -3.76
C GLU A 121 29.80 19.64 -4.90
N LEU A 122 29.00 20.65 -5.26
CA LEU A 122 28.10 20.60 -6.40
C LEU A 122 28.92 20.08 -7.58
N SER A 123 28.61 18.87 -8.05
CA SER A 123 29.22 18.42 -9.28
C SER A 123 28.76 19.38 -10.39
N PRO A 124 29.61 19.73 -11.35
CA PRO A 124 29.23 20.62 -12.46
C PRO A 124 28.04 20.13 -13.30
N GLU A 125 27.63 18.87 -13.12
CA GLU A 125 26.49 18.25 -13.82
C GLU A 125 25.14 18.64 -13.19
N SER A 126 25.09 18.87 -11.87
CA SER A 126 23.85 19.30 -11.18
C SER A 126 23.39 20.69 -11.60
N GLN A 127 24.31 21.56 -12.07
CA GLN A 127 23.99 22.89 -12.60
C GLN A 127 23.30 22.87 -13.97
N LYS A 128 23.26 21.72 -14.67
CA LYS A 128 22.63 21.62 -16.00
C LYS A 128 21.17 21.21 -15.96
N ILE A 129 20.67 20.66 -14.84
CA ILE A 129 19.28 20.18 -14.74
C ILE A 129 18.30 21.32 -14.39
N SER A 130 18.79 22.45 -13.85
CA SER A 130 17.95 23.61 -13.50
C SER A 130 17.50 24.49 -14.67
N GLN A 131 17.77 24.10 -15.92
CA GLN A 131 17.39 24.85 -17.13
C GLN A 131 16.27 24.19 -17.95
N ARG A 132 15.26 23.60 -17.31
CA ARG A 132 13.98 23.31 -17.98
C ARG A 132 12.96 24.42 -17.66
N PRO A 133 12.54 25.24 -18.65
CA PRO A 133 11.49 26.23 -18.46
C PRO A 133 10.11 25.56 -18.55
N PHE A 134 9.08 26.23 -18.01
CA PHE A 134 7.65 25.85 -17.80
C PHE A 134 7.41 25.29 -16.37
N PHE A 135 6.82 25.99 -15.38
CA PHE A 135 5.92 27.16 -15.34
C PHE A 135 6.27 28.10 -14.15
N TYR A 136 6.04 29.41 -14.35
CA TYR A 136 6.18 30.49 -13.35
C TYR A 136 4.83 30.77 -12.67
N GLU A 137 4.80 30.87 -11.34
CA GLU A 137 4.36 32.06 -10.57
C GLU A 137 4.02 31.68 -9.11
N GLY A 138 4.65 32.38 -8.19
CA GLY A 138 4.51 32.19 -6.75
C GLY A 138 5.73 31.50 -6.16
N ILE A 139 6.63 32.30 -5.59
CA ILE A 139 7.56 31.82 -4.57
C ILE A 139 6.68 31.40 -3.38
N SER A 140 6.12 30.21 -3.47
CA SER A 140 5.72 29.48 -2.29
C SER A 140 7.01 29.23 -1.53
N LEU A 141 7.06 29.59 -0.25
CA LEU A 141 7.93 28.92 0.70
C LEU A 141 7.70 27.43 0.46
N GLN A 142 8.56 26.81 -0.36
CA GLN A 142 8.37 25.44 -0.86
C GLN A 142 8.05 24.61 0.36
N SER A 143 6.85 24.03 0.39
CA SER A 143 6.44 23.13 1.45
C SER A 143 7.47 22.02 1.44
N TYR A 144 8.44 22.12 2.35
CA TYR A 144 9.31 21.00 2.66
C TYR A 144 8.37 19.83 2.90
N GLU A 145 8.56 18.73 2.17
CA GLU A 145 7.84 17.50 2.46
C GLU A 145 8.02 17.25 3.95
N GLU A 146 6.92 17.44 4.70
CA GLU A 146 6.96 17.50 6.16
C GLU A 146 7.47 16.14 6.65
N HIS A 147 8.75 16.05 6.99
CA HIS A 147 9.29 14.88 7.67
C HIS A 147 8.33 14.58 8.82
N TYR A 148 7.95 13.31 8.99
CA TYR A 148 6.91 12.91 9.94
C TYR A 148 7.23 13.25 11.42
N PHE A 149 8.42 13.79 11.68
CA PHE A 149 8.83 14.37 12.96
C PHE A 149 9.27 15.83 12.74
N ASP A 150 8.71 16.75 13.51
CA ASP A 150 9.19 18.15 13.66
C ASP A 150 9.21 18.49 15.16
N ILE A 151 10.01 17.74 15.92
CA ILE A 151 10.09 17.96 17.37
C ILE A 151 10.90 19.22 17.72
N GLN A 152 11.68 19.76 16.78
CA GLN A 152 12.43 21.01 16.92
C GLN A 152 11.52 22.25 16.85
N GLU A 153 10.29 22.09 16.32
CA GLU A 153 9.30 23.18 16.18
C GLU A 153 9.79 24.33 15.29
N ASP A 154 10.75 24.04 14.42
CA ASP A 154 11.37 24.97 13.49
C ASP A 154 11.07 24.61 12.03
N ALA A 155 10.21 23.62 11.78
CA ALA A 155 9.85 23.14 10.44
C ALA A 155 11.06 22.71 9.59
N HIS A 156 12.13 22.23 10.24
CA HIS A 156 13.40 21.89 9.58
C HIS A 156 14.00 23.06 8.80
N ILE A 157 13.95 24.29 9.34
CA ILE A 157 14.65 25.45 8.76
C ILE A 157 16.17 25.18 8.84
N ASN A 158 16.67 24.41 7.90
CA ASN A 158 18.07 24.20 7.64
C ASN A 158 18.35 24.44 6.16
N TYR A 159 19.43 25.17 5.87
CA TYR A 159 19.72 25.83 4.58
C TYR A 159 20.10 24.87 3.43
N PHE A 160 19.84 23.58 3.54
CA PHE A 160 20.25 22.60 2.55
C PHE A 160 19.09 21.71 2.14
N GLU A 161 18.81 21.72 0.83
CA GLU A 161 17.90 20.81 0.15
C GLU A 161 18.20 19.37 0.59
N SER A 162 17.35 18.84 1.46
CA SER A 162 17.37 17.43 1.76
C SER A 162 16.43 16.70 0.83
N ASP A 163 16.97 16.12 -0.24
CA ASP A 163 16.31 15.00 -0.95
C ASP A 163 15.82 14.02 0.13
N PRO A 164 14.52 13.66 0.18
CA PRO A 164 13.97 12.69 1.13
C PRO A 164 14.82 11.42 1.07
N GLN A 165 15.75 11.29 2.02
CA GLN A 165 16.82 10.32 1.92
C GLN A 165 16.18 8.93 1.93
N ARG A 166 16.46 8.15 0.89
CA ARG A 166 16.22 6.71 0.85
C ARG A 166 16.97 6.11 2.03
N THR A 167 16.29 5.86 3.15
CA THR A 167 16.97 5.36 4.34
C THR A 167 17.42 3.93 4.10
N ARG A 168 18.73 3.69 4.24
CA ARG A 168 19.31 2.36 4.15
C ARG A 168 19.09 1.63 5.47
N LEU A 169 18.47 0.45 5.41
CA LEU A 169 18.49 -0.50 6.53
C LEU A 169 19.92 -1.03 6.68
N GLU A 170 20.49 -0.92 7.88
CA GLU A 170 21.83 -1.40 8.17
C GLU A 170 21.91 -2.94 8.07
N ASP A 171 23.05 -3.46 7.61
CA ASP A 171 23.23 -4.87 7.29
C ASP A 171 22.97 -5.80 8.51
N GLU A 172 23.20 -5.29 9.72
CA GLU A 172 22.96 -6.00 10.99
C GLU A 172 21.47 -6.18 11.34
N PHE A 173 20.58 -5.40 10.72
CA PHE A 173 19.13 -5.44 10.95
C PHE A 173 18.33 -6.04 9.78
N VAL A 174 19.03 -6.55 8.77
CA VAL A 174 18.42 -7.16 7.58
C VAL A 174 17.55 -8.37 7.94
N ASP A 175 17.91 -9.10 8.99
CA ASP A 175 17.17 -10.26 9.47
C ASP A 175 15.76 -9.93 9.96
N LEU A 176 15.54 -8.68 10.39
CA LEU A 176 14.22 -8.20 10.76
C LEU A 176 13.23 -8.33 9.61
N LEU A 177 13.66 -8.29 8.34
CA LEU A 177 12.77 -8.38 7.17
C LEU A 177 11.95 -9.67 7.12
N TRP A 178 12.52 -10.81 7.54
CA TRP A 178 11.84 -12.12 7.48
C TRP A 178 11.60 -12.76 8.84
N ASN A 179 12.34 -12.37 9.89
CA ASN A 179 12.09 -12.86 11.24
C ASN A 179 10.85 -12.19 11.85
N LEU A 180 10.27 -12.85 12.87
CA LEU A 180 9.28 -12.22 13.73
C LEU A 180 9.88 -10.94 14.33
N LEU A 181 9.12 -9.86 14.30
CA LEU A 181 9.56 -8.60 14.90
C LEU A 181 9.76 -8.79 16.41
N PRO A 182 10.94 -8.46 16.97
CA PRO A 182 11.16 -8.55 18.42
C PRO A 182 10.16 -7.63 19.14
N ARG A 183 9.83 -7.90 20.41
CA ARG A 183 8.90 -7.05 21.17
C ARG A 183 9.35 -5.58 21.15
N ASP A 184 10.63 -5.35 21.40
CA ASP A 184 11.29 -4.06 21.35
C ASP A 184 12.20 -4.01 20.12
N LEU A 185 11.93 -3.10 19.19
CA LEU A 185 12.78 -2.88 18.02
C LEU A 185 14.13 -2.26 18.46
N PRO A 186 15.23 -2.62 17.78
CA PRO A 186 16.50 -1.90 17.93
C PRO A 186 16.36 -0.44 17.49
N THR A 187 17.36 0.40 17.80
CA THR A 187 17.38 1.79 17.30
C THR A 187 17.71 1.77 15.82
N ILE A 188 16.67 1.88 14.98
CA ILE A 188 16.79 1.85 13.52
C ILE A 188 15.81 2.82 12.90
N ASN A 189 16.08 3.25 11.67
CA ASN A 189 15.01 3.73 10.82
C ASN A 189 14.25 2.52 10.23
N LYS A 190 12.99 2.36 10.65
CA LYS A 190 12.12 1.25 10.24
C LYS A 190 11.39 1.45 8.90
N ASP A 191 11.63 2.51 8.15
CA ASP A 191 10.88 2.82 6.92
C ASP A 191 10.96 1.68 5.90
N ALA A 192 12.15 1.07 5.73
CA ALA A 192 12.31 -0.12 4.88
C ALA A 192 11.46 -1.31 5.36
N LEU A 193 11.29 -1.48 6.68
CA LEU A 193 10.45 -2.54 7.24
C LEU A 193 8.96 -2.27 6.99
N ILE A 194 8.53 -0.99 6.98
CA ILE A 194 7.16 -0.59 6.65
C ILE A 194 6.85 -0.95 5.20
N VAL A 195 7.71 -0.51 4.27
CA VAL A 195 7.56 -0.79 2.83
C VAL A 195 7.58 -2.29 2.56
N ALA A 196 8.49 -3.05 3.18
CA ALA A 196 8.53 -4.51 3.02
C ALA A 196 7.26 -5.19 3.55
N ALA A 197 6.77 -4.79 4.73
CA ALA A 197 5.55 -5.36 5.29
C ALA A 197 4.30 -5.06 4.43
N ALA A 198 4.21 -3.84 3.88
CA ALA A 198 3.15 -3.46 2.94
C ALA A 198 3.24 -4.26 1.64
N TRP A 199 4.43 -4.37 1.06
CA TRP A 199 4.68 -5.11 -0.18
C TRP A 199 4.28 -6.58 -0.07
N ASP A 200 4.61 -7.21 1.06
CA ASP A 200 4.27 -8.61 1.37
C ASP A 200 2.81 -8.78 1.82
N GLY A 201 2.03 -7.70 1.94
CA GLY A 201 0.65 -7.76 2.42
C GLY A 201 0.52 -8.37 3.82
N ASN A 202 1.49 -8.13 4.70
CA ASN A 202 1.46 -8.65 6.06
C ASN A 202 0.75 -7.64 6.98
N ALA A 203 -0.56 -7.85 7.20
CA ALA A 203 -1.41 -6.93 7.97
C ALA A 203 -0.88 -6.66 9.38
N ASP A 204 -0.54 -7.70 10.14
CA ASP A 204 -0.07 -7.56 11.52
C ASP A 204 1.26 -6.79 11.58
N ARG A 205 2.19 -7.12 10.68
CA ARG A 205 3.50 -6.48 10.62
C ARG A 205 3.39 -5.02 10.17
N TYR A 206 2.58 -4.77 9.15
CA TYR A 206 2.35 -3.43 8.62
C TYR A 206 1.64 -2.54 9.64
N GLN A 207 0.56 -3.03 10.27
CA GLN A 207 -0.16 -2.30 11.31
C GLN A 207 0.75 -1.92 12.49
N ARG A 208 1.68 -2.81 12.87
CA ARG A 208 2.63 -2.54 13.94
C ARG A 208 3.69 -1.49 13.55
N LEU A 209 4.17 -1.52 12.32
CA LEU A 209 5.31 -0.69 11.90
C LEU A 209 4.92 0.68 11.36
N ARG A 210 3.75 0.78 10.70
CA ARG A 210 3.32 1.99 9.97
C ARG A 210 3.37 3.24 10.84
N ARG A 211 3.66 4.37 10.19
CA ARG A 211 3.62 5.69 10.81
C ARG A 211 2.25 6.34 10.52
N PRO A 212 1.88 7.43 11.22
CA PRO A 212 0.67 8.19 10.90
C PRO A 212 0.67 8.84 9.52
N LYS A 213 1.85 9.15 8.98
CA LYS A 213 2.06 9.63 7.61
C LYS A 213 2.81 8.58 6.80
N THR A 214 2.49 8.46 5.52
CA THR A 214 3.14 7.53 4.61
C THR A 214 4.61 7.89 4.40
N VAL A 215 5.46 6.88 4.28
CA VAL A 215 6.88 7.03 3.93
C VAL A 215 7.08 6.82 2.42
N PRO A 216 8.20 7.27 1.82
CA PRO A 216 8.44 7.09 0.40
C PRO A 216 8.30 5.63 -0.07
N ASN A 217 7.58 5.42 -1.18
CA ASN A 217 7.21 4.12 -1.75
C ASN A 217 6.21 3.27 -0.95
N GLU A 218 5.73 3.73 0.21
CA GLU A 218 4.76 2.98 1.02
C GLU A 218 3.45 2.77 0.26
N LEU A 219 2.88 3.81 -0.36
CA LEU A 219 1.60 3.72 -1.08
C LEU A 219 1.64 2.67 -2.20
N SER A 220 2.69 2.69 -3.03
CA SER A 220 2.87 1.70 -4.10
C SER A 220 3.02 0.27 -3.55
N ALA A 221 3.71 0.12 -2.42
CA ALA A 221 3.85 -1.17 -1.75
C ALA A 221 2.52 -1.66 -1.15
N VAL A 222 1.71 -0.77 -0.56
CA VAL A 222 0.37 -1.06 -0.05
C VAL A 222 -0.55 -1.50 -1.19
N ILE A 223 -0.57 -0.76 -2.30
CA ILE A 223 -1.36 -1.10 -3.50
C ILE A 223 -1.00 -2.50 -3.98
N ARG A 224 0.30 -2.80 -4.13
CA ARG A 224 0.73 -4.15 -4.48
C ARG A 224 0.28 -5.18 -3.43
N GLY A 225 0.53 -4.92 -2.15
CA GLY A 225 0.13 -5.81 -1.07
C GLY A 225 -1.35 -6.18 -1.15
N ALA A 226 -2.21 -5.19 -1.39
CA ALA A 226 -3.66 -5.37 -1.56
C ALA A 226 -3.99 -6.21 -2.80
N HIS A 227 -3.36 -5.95 -3.94
CA HIS A 227 -3.55 -6.74 -5.17
C HIS A 227 -3.18 -8.22 -5.01
N HIS A 228 -2.21 -8.55 -4.14
CA HIS A 228 -1.69 -9.90 -4.00
C HIS A 228 -2.25 -10.66 -2.80
N HIS A 229 -2.72 -10.00 -1.74
CA HIS A 229 -3.03 -10.68 -0.47
C HIS A 229 -4.44 -10.35 0.02
N THR A 230 -5.36 -11.31 -0.11
CA THR A 230 -6.77 -11.12 0.27
C THR A 230 -6.99 -10.70 1.73
N PRO A 231 -6.35 -11.30 2.74
CA PRO A 231 -6.53 -10.85 4.13
C PRO A 231 -6.09 -9.40 4.33
N PHE A 232 -5.02 -8.97 3.65
CA PHE A 232 -4.53 -7.59 3.72
C PHE A 232 -5.50 -6.61 3.06
N ALA A 233 -5.98 -6.93 1.86
CA ALA A 233 -7.03 -6.13 1.19
C ALA A 233 -8.29 -6.01 2.05
N ARG A 234 -8.70 -7.10 2.72
CA ARG A 234 -9.86 -7.09 3.61
C ARG A 234 -9.61 -6.28 4.90
N TRP A 235 -8.40 -6.32 5.44
CA TRP A 235 -8.01 -5.48 6.58
C TRP A 235 -8.01 -4.00 6.19
N LEU A 236 -7.43 -3.65 5.04
CA LEU A 236 -7.44 -2.29 4.49
C LEU A 236 -8.87 -1.77 4.32
N ASP A 237 -9.76 -2.55 3.68
CA ASP A 237 -11.19 -2.21 3.52
C ASP A 237 -11.89 -1.82 4.84
N ALA A 238 -11.42 -2.33 5.99
CA ALA A 238 -12.00 -2.04 7.29
C ALA A 238 -11.42 -0.79 7.99
N CYS A 239 -10.26 -0.28 7.56
CA CYS A 239 -9.55 0.82 8.24
C CYS A 239 -9.02 1.91 7.29
N LEU A 240 -9.35 1.84 5.98
CA LEU A 240 -8.77 2.66 4.92
C LEU A 240 -8.89 4.17 5.21
N ASP A 241 -10.08 4.63 5.56
CA ASP A 241 -10.38 6.06 5.81
C ASP A 241 -9.71 6.59 7.09
N ASP A 242 -9.31 5.72 8.02
CA ASP A 242 -8.55 6.07 9.22
C ASP A 242 -7.02 6.00 8.99
N THR A 243 -6.60 5.33 7.92
CA THR A 243 -5.20 4.95 7.68
C THR A 243 -4.51 5.88 6.69
N PHE A 244 -5.24 6.33 5.68
CA PHE A 244 -4.72 7.13 4.57
C PHE A 244 -5.48 8.45 4.46
N ASP A 245 -4.84 9.44 3.86
CA ASP A 245 -5.58 10.63 3.45
C ASP A 245 -6.58 10.29 2.33
N LYS A 246 -7.46 11.24 1.99
CA LYS A 246 -8.54 11.00 1.04
C LYS A 246 -8.06 10.58 -0.36
N ASP A 247 -6.94 11.13 -0.81
CA ASP A 247 -6.44 10.91 -2.18
C ASP A 247 -5.69 9.57 -2.24
N GLU A 248 -4.87 9.25 -1.24
CA GLU A 248 -4.22 7.95 -1.07
C GLU A 248 -5.25 6.83 -0.90
N ALA A 249 -6.27 7.07 -0.06
CA ALA A 249 -7.40 6.17 0.19
C ALA A 249 -8.08 5.74 -1.12
N LEU A 250 -8.27 6.66 -2.07
CA LEU A 250 -8.89 6.35 -3.36
C LEU A 250 -8.09 5.28 -4.13
N TYR A 251 -6.78 5.42 -4.23
CA TYR A 251 -5.92 4.47 -4.93
C TYR A 251 -5.85 3.11 -4.23
N VAL A 252 -5.77 3.11 -2.89
CA VAL A 252 -5.80 1.86 -2.12
C VAL A 252 -7.15 1.15 -2.29
N ARG A 253 -8.26 1.90 -2.33
CA ARG A 253 -9.61 1.36 -2.53
C ARG A 253 -9.77 0.70 -3.90
N GLN A 254 -9.21 1.30 -4.96
CA GLN A 254 -9.14 0.66 -6.28
C GLN A 254 -8.42 -0.69 -6.20
N ALA A 255 -7.27 -0.76 -5.53
CA ALA A 255 -6.51 -2.02 -5.37
C ALA A 255 -7.29 -3.08 -4.56
N VAL A 256 -8.00 -2.66 -3.51
CA VAL A 256 -8.89 -3.52 -2.72
C VAL A 256 -10.03 -4.08 -3.57
N HIS A 257 -10.72 -3.23 -4.33
CA HIS A 257 -11.78 -3.66 -5.24
C HIS A 257 -11.26 -4.58 -6.35
N ALA A 258 -10.05 -4.31 -6.89
CA ALA A 258 -9.41 -5.21 -7.84
C ALA A 258 -9.23 -6.59 -7.23
N ARG A 259 -8.71 -6.66 -5.99
CA ARG A 259 -8.53 -7.95 -5.29
C ARG A 259 -9.85 -8.69 -5.09
N PHE A 260 -10.92 -7.98 -4.73
CA PHE A 260 -12.22 -8.61 -4.53
C PHE A 260 -12.82 -9.13 -5.85
N ILE A 261 -12.74 -8.35 -6.93
CA ILE A 261 -13.15 -8.81 -8.27
C ILE A 261 -12.36 -10.06 -8.67
N MET A 262 -11.03 -10.07 -8.46
CA MET A 262 -10.16 -11.23 -8.70
C MET A 262 -10.56 -12.46 -7.87
N ASN A 263 -11.10 -12.27 -6.67
CA ASN A 263 -11.63 -13.33 -5.82
C ASN A 263 -13.08 -13.71 -6.15
N ASN A 264 -13.61 -13.29 -7.30
CA ASN A 264 -15.00 -13.51 -7.69
C ASN A 264 -16.02 -12.90 -6.71
N ASP A 265 -15.66 -11.80 -6.03
CA ASP A 265 -16.52 -11.07 -5.11
C ASP A 265 -16.91 -9.70 -5.68
N LEU A 266 -18.18 -9.56 -6.08
CA LEU A 266 -18.81 -8.30 -6.49
C LEU A 266 -19.78 -7.77 -5.42
N SER A 267 -19.77 -8.30 -4.20
CA SER A 267 -20.77 -7.97 -3.18
C SER A 267 -20.80 -6.50 -2.78
N ARG A 268 -19.71 -5.76 -3.01
CA ARG A 268 -19.60 -4.31 -2.75
C ARG A 268 -19.82 -3.44 -3.99
N ILE A 269 -19.99 -4.04 -5.15
CA ILE A 269 -20.08 -3.33 -6.43
C ILE A 269 -21.53 -3.33 -6.89
N ASN A 270 -22.08 -2.12 -6.99
CA ASN A 270 -23.42 -1.86 -7.49
C ASN A 270 -23.45 -0.49 -8.22
N THR A 271 -24.66 0.01 -8.50
CA THR A 271 -24.90 1.26 -9.23
C THR A 271 -24.54 2.53 -8.43
N GLU A 272 -24.46 2.41 -7.10
CA GLU A 272 -24.13 3.48 -6.17
C GLU A 272 -22.63 3.63 -5.93
N THR A 273 -21.86 2.55 -6.19
CA THR A 273 -20.41 2.57 -6.06
C THR A 273 -19.82 3.64 -6.98
N ASP A 274 -18.96 4.50 -6.45
CA ASP A 274 -18.30 5.51 -7.27
C ASP A 274 -17.40 4.83 -8.32
N GLY A 275 -17.48 5.31 -9.56
CA GLY A 275 -16.64 4.82 -10.64
C GLY A 275 -15.16 5.07 -10.37
N ASP A 276 -14.80 6.19 -9.76
CA ASP A 276 -13.40 6.51 -9.48
C ASP A 276 -12.79 5.58 -8.43
N GLU A 277 -13.60 4.96 -7.57
CA GLU A 277 -13.16 3.96 -6.61
C GLU A 277 -12.90 2.59 -7.25
N LEU A 278 -13.40 2.33 -8.46
CA LEU A 278 -13.23 1.04 -9.14
C LEU A 278 -11.92 0.95 -9.94
N PRO A 279 -11.27 -0.22 -9.99
CA PRO A 279 -9.95 -0.36 -10.59
C PRO A 279 -9.97 -0.38 -12.12
N ALA A 280 -8.97 0.23 -12.77
CA ALA A 280 -8.78 0.08 -14.22
C ALA A 280 -8.29 -1.34 -14.60
N ILE A 281 -7.57 -2.02 -13.70
CA ILE A 281 -7.00 -3.36 -13.90
C ILE A 281 -7.41 -4.27 -12.75
N PHE A 282 -8.08 -5.38 -13.06
CA PHE A 282 -8.62 -6.33 -12.07
C PHE A 282 -8.44 -7.80 -12.50
N TRP A 283 -7.44 -8.08 -13.33
CA TRP A 283 -7.10 -9.41 -13.85
C TRP A 283 -5.65 -9.81 -13.57
N TRP A 284 -4.99 -9.14 -12.62
CA TRP A 284 -3.63 -9.46 -12.20
C TRP A 284 -3.46 -9.24 -10.68
N PRO A 285 -2.87 -10.20 -9.94
CA PRO A 285 -2.18 -11.42 -10.42
C PRO A 285 -3.10 -12.57 -10.83
N HIS A 286 -4.40 -12.49 -10.55
CA HIS A 286 -5.37 -13.54 -10.81
C HIS A 286 -6.48 -13.02 -11.75
N ILE A 287 -7.04 -13.88 -12.59
CA ILE A 287 -8.08 -13.51 -13.54
C ILE A 287 -9.44 -13.91 -12.96
N PRO A 288 -10.41 -12.98 -12.81
CA PRO A 288 -11.76 -13.31 -12.35
C PRO A 288 -12.41 -14.33 -13.27
N HIS A 289 -13.24 -15.21 -12.71
CA HIS A 289 -14.03 -16.15 -13.47
C HIS A 289 -14.97 -15.44 -14.44
N GLU A 290 -15.21 -16.04 -15.61
CA GLU A 290 -16.02 -15.47 -16.68
C GLU A 290 -17.41 -15.00 -16.23
N ASN A 291 -18.11 -15.77 -15.38
CA ASN A 291 -19.42 -15.36 -14.84
C ASN A 291 -19.35 -14.12 -13.94
N THR A 292 -18.23 -13.92 -13.21
CA THR A 292 -17.98 -12.69 -12.45
C THR A 292 -17.82 -11.53 -13.41
N LEU A 293 -17.05 -11.69 -14.48
CA LEU A 293 -16.87 -10.66 -15.51
C LEU A 293 -18.18 -10.29 -16.20
N ARG A 294 -19.00 -11.29 -16.54
CA ARG A 294 -20.33 -11.11 -17.15
C ARG A 294 -21.26 -10.35 -16.21
N GLU A 295 -21.27 -10.71 -14.92
CA GLU A 295 -22.03 -9.97 -13.90
C GLU A 295 -21.51 -8.55 -13.70
N PHE A 296 -20.19 -8.35 -13.71
CA PHE A 296 -19.59 -7.03 -13.53
C PHE A 296 -19.93 -6.10 -14.71
N ALA A 297 -19.82 -6.58 -15.94
CA ALA A 297 -20.23 -5.85 -17.14
C ALA A 297 -21.72 -5.48 -17.14
N TRP A 298 -22.58 -6.31 -16.53
CA TRP A 298 -23.99 -6.00 -16.35
C TRP A 298 -24.22 -4.96 -15.25
N ARG A 299 -23.61 -5.10 -14.06
CA ARG A 299 -23.76 -4.13 -12.96
C ARG A 299 -23.13 -2.78 -13.26
N ARG A 300 -22.06 -2.76 -14.04
CA ARG A 300 -21.24 -1.61 -14.39
C ARG A 300 -20.99 -1.56 -15.90
N PRO A 301 -21.98 -1.12 -16.70
CA PRO A 301 -21.83 -1.01 -18.15
C PRO A 301 -20.68 -0.08 -18.59
N ASP A 302 -20.30 0.87 -17.74
CA ASP A 302 -19.15 1.75 -17.93
C ASP A 302 -17.80 1.00 -17.91
N PHE A 303 -17.74 -0.23 -17.37
CA PHE A 303 -16.54 -1.08 -17.34
C PHE A 303 -16.48 -2.13 -18.44
N LYS A 304 -17.44 -2.17 -19.38
CA LYS A 304 -17.47 -3.18 -20.46
C LYS A 304 -16.16 -3.23 -21.25
N HIS A 305 -15.52 -2.08 -21.47
CA HIS A 305 -14.23 -2.01 -22.14
C HIS A 305 -13.14 -2.79 -21.39
N GLN A 306 -12.97 -2.52 -20.10
CA GLN A 306 -11.98 -3.19 -19.24
C GLN A 306 -12.32 -4.68 -19.06
N VAL A 307 -13.60 -5.04 -19.01
CA VAL A 307 -14.03 -6.44 -19.02
C VAL A 307 -13.62 -7.12 -20.33
N THR A 308 -13.74 -6.45 -21.49
CA THR A 308 -13.23 -6.99 -22.76
C THR A 308 -11.73 -7.27 -22.69
N LEU A 309 -10.92 -6.37 -22.11
CA LEU A 309 -9.49 -6.59 -21.91
C LEU A 309 -9.23 -7.81 -21.01
N ALA A 310 -9.96 -7.93 -19.89
CA ALA A 310 -9.88 -9.08 -19.00
C ALA A 310 -10.24 -10.39 -19.72
N CYS A 311 -11.20 -10.39 -20.64
CA CYS A 311 -11.57 -11.57 -21.43
C CYS A 311 -10.44 -12.01 -22.38
N ILE A 312 -9.76 -11.07 -23.03
CA ILE A 312 -8.61 -11.37 -23.90
C ILE A 312 -7.49 -12.02 -23.08
N VAL A 313 -7.20 -11.47 -21.90
CA VAL A 313 -6.17 -11.99 -20.98
C VAL A 313 -6.57 -13.35 -20.40
N GLY A 314 -7.85 -13.52 -20.06
CA GLY A 314 -8.43 -14.75 -19.51
C GLY A 314 -8.77 -15.83 -20.52
N HIS A 315 -8.59 -15.56 -21.81
CA HIS A 315 -9.02 -16.44 -22.91
C HIS A 315 -10.53 -16.77 -22.90
N TYR A 316 -11.38 -15.86 -22.42
CA TYR A 316 -12.85 -16.01 -22.42
C TYR A 316 -13.47 -15.54 -23.73
N GLN A 317 -13.37 -16.37 -24.76
CA GLN A 317 -13.79 -16.01 -26.11
C GLN A 317 -15.30 -15.75 -26.22
N GLU A 318 -16.13 -16.56 -25.56
CA GLU A 318 -17.59 -16.43 -25.60
C GLU A 318 -18.05 -15.07 -25.05
N LEU A 319 -17.63 -14.71 -23.83
CA LEU A 319 -17.93 -13.41 -23.24
C LEU A 319 -17.30 -12.25 -24.04
N PHE A 320 -16.10 -12.42 -24.58
CA PHE A 320 -15.51 -11.41 -25.46
C PHE A 320 -16.42 -11.12 -26.66
N ASP A 321 -16.91 -12.16 -27.34
CA ASP A 321 -17.78 -12.05 -28.52
C ASP A 321 -19.14 -11.42 -28.16
N GLU A 322 -19.73 -11.78 -27.01
CA GLU A 322 -20.95 -11.17 -26.47
C GLU A 322 -20.83 -9.64 -26.35
N LEU A 323 -19.70 -9.16 -25.82
CA LEU A 323 -19.47 -7.74 -25.51
C LEU A 323 -19.16 -6.89 -26.75
N GLN A 324 -18.77 -7.50 -27.88
CA GLN A 324 -18.34 -6.74 -29.06
C GLN A 324 -19.43 -5.81 -29.58
N SER A 325 -20.70 -6.20 -29.52
CA SER A 325 -21.79 -5.36 -30.02
C SER A 325 -21.96 -4.03 -29.26
N GLU A 326 -21.40 -3.91 -28.06
CA GLU A 326 -21.64 -2.80 -27.14
C GLU A 326 -20.40 -1.94 -26.87
N VAL A 327 -19.20 -2.43 -27.21
CA VAL A 327 -17.92 -1.78 -26.93
C VAL A 327 -17.25 -1.42 -28.25
N LYS A 328 -16.80 -0.16 -28.40
CA LYS A 328 -16.02 0.25 -29.57
C LYS A 328 -14.63 -0.39 -29.59
N PRO A 329 -14.09 -0.76 -30.76
CA PRO A 329 -12.71 -1.20 -30.87
C PRO A 329 -11.77 -0.06 -30.44
N SER A 330 -10.72 -0.38 -29.69
CA SER A 330 -9.73 0.61 -29.22
C SER A 330 -8.29 0.12 -29.42
N GLN A 331 -7.34 1.04 -29.30
CA GLN A 331 -5.91 0.75 -29.34
C GLN A 331 -5.52 -0.27 -28.24
N TRP A 332 -6.02 -0.10 -27.02
CA TRP A 332 -5.73 -0.99 -25.90
C TRP A 332 -6.22 -2.42 -26.15
N GLN A 333 -7.43 -2.58 -26.72
CA GLN A 333 -7.92 -3.92 -27.09
C GLN A 333 -7.00 -4.60 -28.09
N TRP A 334 -6.51 -3.86 -29.09
CA TRP A 334 -5.58 -4.39 -30.10
C TRP A 334 -4.24 -4.77 -29.47
N GLU A 335 -3.65 -3.92 -28.62
CA GLU A 335 -2.38 -4.17 -27.96
C GLU A 335 -2.41 -5.39 -27.02
N VAL A 336 -3.48 -5.55 -26.25
CA VAL A 336 -3.67 -6.75 -25.42
C VAL A 336 -3.93 -7.98 -26.29
N ALA A 337 -4.70 -7.85 -27.37
CA ALA A 337 -4.98 -8.95 -28.29
C ALA A 337 -3.74 -9.46 -29.04
N CYS A 338 -2.83 -8.57 -29.46
CA CYS A 338 -1.55 -8.93 -30.08
C CYS A 338 -0.65 -9.78 -29.16
N GLN A 339 -0.84 -9.69 -27.84
CA GLN A 339 -0.10 -10.48 -26.86
C GLN A 339 -0.78 -11.82 -26.53
N SER A 340 -2.02 -12.04 -26.99
CA SER A 340 -2.74 -13.28 -26.79
C SER A 340 -2.24 -14.36 -27.74
N THR A 341 -2.23 -15.62 -27.28
CA THR A 341 -1.93 -16.78 -28.13
C THR A 341 -3.11 -17.18 -29.03
N ASN A 342 -4.32 -16.66 -28.76
CA ASN A 342 -5.49 -16.91 -29.58
C ASN A 342 -5.64 -15.77 -30.62
N PRO A 343 -5.46 -16.05 -31.93
CA PRO A 343 -5.52 -15.03 -32.98
C PRO A 343 -6.92 -14.40 -33.13
N HIS A 344 -7.98 -15.09 -32.67
CA HIS A 344 -9.38 -14.62 -32.75
C HIS A 344 -9.58 -13.21 -32.23
N TYR A 345 -8.94 -12.88 -31.09
CA TYR A 345 -9.06 -11.55 -30.48
C TYR A 345 -8.49 -10.46 -31.38
N CYS A 346 -7.28 -10.67 -31.91
CA CYS A 346 -6.60 -9.68 -32.73
C CYS A 346 -7.33 -9.46 -34.05
N GLU A 347 -7.69 -10.56 -34.73
CA GLU A 347 -8.43 -10.51 -35.99
C GLU A 347 -9.80 -9.82 -35.83
N THR A 348 -10.49 -10.07 -34.70
CA THR A 348 -11.79 -9.44 -34.42
C THR A 348 -11.65 -7.94 -34.18
N VAL A 349 -10.67 -7.51 -33.37
CA VAL A 349 -10.45 -6.08 -33.10
C VAL A 349 -10.06 -5.33 -34.37
N GLU A 350 -9.18 -5.89 -35.20
CA GLU A 350 -8.77 -5.29 -36.49
C GLU A 350 -9.93 -5.17 -37.46
N ARG A 351 -10.72 -6.24 -37.62
CA ARG A 351 -11.92 -6.25 -38.47
C ARG A 351 -12.89 -5.16 -38.04
N ARG A 352 -13.20 -5.07 -36.75
CA ARG A 352 -14.13 -4.08 -36.21
C ARG A 352 -13.60 -2.65 -36.32
N ALA A 353 -12.30 -2.44 -36.08
CA ALA A 353 -11.68 -1.13 -36.27
C ALA A 353 -11.80 -0.65 -37.72
N ALA A 354 -11.65 -1.56 -38.69
CA ALA A 354 -11.86 -1.26 -40.11
C ALA A 354 -13.34 -0.94 -40.42
N GLU A 355 -14.29 -1.70 -39.87
CA GLU A 355 -15.74 -1.49 -40.03
C GLU A 355 -16.19 -0.13 -39.43
N GLU A 356 -15.70 0.20 -38.23
CA GLU A 356 -16.07 1.42 -37.49
C GLU A 356 -15.16 2.63 -37.81
N LYS A 357 -14.18 2.45 -38.69
CA LYS A 357 -13.19 3.46 -39.11
C LYS A 357 -12.38 4.04 -37.93
N VAL A 358 -12.09 3.21 -36.93
CA VAL A 358 -11.18 3.54 -35.83
C VAL A 358 -9.74 3.31 -36.30
N ARG A 359 -8.88 4.30 -36.13
CA ARG A 359 -7.47 4.20 -36.52
C ARG A 359 -6.70 3.50 -35.41
N LEU A 360 -6.18 2.30 -35.70
CA LEU A 360 -5.23 1.60 -34.83
C LEU A 360 -3.80 1.97 -35.21
N PHE A 361 -3.00 2.40 -34.24
CA PHE A 361 -1.60 2.72 -34.44
C PHE A 361 -0.77 1.43 -34.36
N HIS A 362 -0.27 1.02 -35.52
CA HIS A 362 0.67 -0.09 -35.58
C HIS A 362 2.02 0.42 -35.07
N GLY A 363 2.36 0.10 -33.82
CA GLY A 363 3.67 0.41 -33.25
C GLY A 363 4.81 -0.17 -34.10
N PRO A 364 6.06 0.30 -33.92
CA PRO A 364 7.21 -0.29 -34.61
C PRO A 364 7.23 -1.80 -34.39
N LYS A 365 7.65 -2.55 -35.41
CA LYS A 365 7.65 -4.04 -35.52
C LYS A 365 8.39 -4.79 -34.38
N SER A 366 8.79 -4.11 -33.31
CA SER A 366 9.47 -4.62 -32.12
C SER A 366 8.59 -5.39 -31.14
N PHE A 367 7.25 -5.33 -31.22
CA PHE A 367 6.39 -6.24 -30.45
C PHE A 367 6.48 -7.69 -30.94
N ASN A 368 6.99 -7.93 -32.15
CA ASN A 368 7.10 -9.24 -32.80
C ASN A 368 8.50 -9.86 -32.75
N ARG A 369 9.19 -9.80 -31.60
CA ARG A 369 10.31 -10.73 -31.35
C ARG A 369 9.98 -11.64 -30.17
N PRO A 370 9.58 -12.91 -30.42
CA PRO A 370 9.75 -13.93 -29.40
C PRO A 370 11.26 -14.09 -29.17
N GLY A 371 11.77 -13.50 -28.09
CA GLY A 371 13.17 -13.64 -27.67
C GLY A 371 14.04 -12.38 -27.63
N ALA A 372 13.49 -11.15 -27.61
CA ALA A 372 14.30 -9.99 -27.21
C ALA A 372 14.38 -9.93 -25.68
N GLU A 373 15.60 -9.90 -25.11
CA GLU A 373 15.81 -9.61 -23.69
C GLU A 373 15.13 -8.27 -23.36
N GLY A 374 14.11 -8.31 -22.51
CA GLY A 374 13.22 -7.17 -22.21
C GLY A 374 11.78 -7.34 -22.72
N CYS A 375 11.48 -8.33 -23.56
CA CYS A 375 10.11 -8.82 -23.74
C CYS A 375 9.60 -9.29 -22.38
N TRP A 376 8.37 -8.91 -22.04
CA TRP A 376 7.64 -9.39 -20.86
C TRP A 376 7.75 -10.92 -20.77
N SER A 377 8.75 -11.39 -20.03
CA SER A 377 8.91 -12.79 -19.76
C SER A 377 7.85 -13.11 -18.70
N ARG A 378 6.99 -14.08 -19.00
CA ARG A 378 6.06 -14.72 -18.05
C ARG A 378 6.79 -15.43 -16.90
N SER A 379 8.02 -15.02 -16.57
CA SER A 379 8.96 -15.67 -15.66
C SER A 379 8.93 -15.08 -14.25
N TYR A 380 8.37 -13.87 -14.04
CA TYR A 380 8.07 -13.38 -12.69
C TYR A 380 6.68 -13.83 -12.18
N LEU A 381 5.96 -14.62 -12.99
CA LEU A 381 4.67 -15.28 -12.73
C LEU A 381 4.81 -16.73 -12.23
N ARG A 382 5.92 -17.12 -11.60
CA ARG A 382 5.97 -18.37 -10.81
C ARG A 382 6.71 -18.07 -9.51
N PRO A 383 6.03 -18.21 -8.35
CA PRO A 383 5.39 -19.45 -7.92
C PRO A 383 3.87 -19.31 -7.79
N ASN A 384 3.14 -20.26 -8.38
CA ASN A 384 1.69 -20.38 -8.24
C ASN A 384 1.37 -20.60 -6.74
N LYS A 385 0.95 -19.53 -6.04
CA LYS A 385 0.30 -19.63 -4.72
C LYS A 385 -1.22 -19.48 -4.81
N GLU A 386 -1.73 -19.19 -6.00
CA GLU A 386 -3.11 -18.73 -6.18
C GLU A 386 -3.81 -19.50 -7.31
N PRO A 387 -5.15 -19.66 -7.21
CA PRO A 387 -5.93 -20.61 -8.01
C PRO A 387 -5.94 -20.35 -9.50
N SER A 388 -6.39 -21.36 -10.26
CA SER A 388 -6.38 -21.31 -11.72
C SER A 388 -7.60 -20.59 -12.30
N TYR A 389 -7.44 -20.05 -13.52
CA TYR A 389 -8.44 -19.30 -14.31
C TYR A 389 -9.74 -20.07 -14.64
N SER A 390 -9.85 -21.35 -14.25
CA SER A 390 -10.97 -22.25 -14.62
C SER A 390 -11.95 -22.53 -13.47
N GLU A 391 -11.73 -21.97 -12.29
CA GLU A 391 -12.49 -22.31 -11.09
C GLU A 391 -13.79 -21.51 -11.00
N ARG A 392 -14.92 -22.23 -10.91
CA ARG A 392 -16.24 -21.60 -10.78
C ARG A 392 -16.27 -20.67 -9.56
N ALA A 393 -16.91 -19.52 -9.73
CA ALA A 393 -17.23 -18.63 -8.63
C ALA A 393 -18.20 -19.33 -7.65
N VAL A 394 -17.71 -19.67 -6.45
CA VAL A 394 -18.49 -20.40 -5.42
C VAL A 394 -18.30 -19.74 -4.06
N MET A 395 -19.40 -19.41 -3.41
CA MET A 395 -19.41 -19.04 -1.99
C MET A 395 -19.48 -20.32 -1.14
N PRO A 396 -18.43 -20.69 -0.40
CA PRO A 396 -18.49 -21.85 0.48
C PRO A 396 -19.37 -21.56 1.71
N LYS A 397 -19.94 -22.61 2.31
CA LYS A 397 -20.74 -22.52 3.57
C LYS A 397 -19.92 -22.00 4.76
N GLY A 398 -18.60 -22.10 4.67
CA GLY A 398 -17.64 -21.70 5.68
C GLY A 398 -16.22 -22.00 5.21
N ILE A 399 -15.24 -21.61 6.01
CA ILE A 399 -13.83 -21.96 5.79
C ILE A 399 -13.59 -23.33 6.44
N TYR A 400 -13.21 -24.31 5.63
CA TYR A 400 -12.86 -25.65 6.07
C TYR A 400 -11.45 -25.97 5.59
N ASN A 401 -10.67 -26.64 6.45
CA ASN A 401 -9.44 -27.30 6.05
C ASN A 401 -9.78 -28.72 5.63
N GLU A 402 -10.00 -28.92 4.34
CA GLU A 402 -10.26 -30.25 3.77
C GLU A 402 -8.90 -30.91 3.50
N PRO A 403 -8.69 -32.17 3.96
CA PRO A 403 -7.43 -32.86 3.71
C PRO A 403 -7.20 -33.01 2.21
N ASP A 404 -5.95 -32.85 1.78
CA ASP A 404 -5.56 -33.10 0.40
C ASP A 404 -5.97 -34.53 0.00
N GLU A 405 -6.66 -34.67 -1.12
CA GLU A 405 -6.79 -35.99 -1.73
C GLU A 405 -5.37 -36.47 -2.10
N PRO A 406 -4.92 -37.63 -1.58
CA PRO A 406 -3.56 -38.08 -1.80
C PRO A 406 -3.32 -38.47 -3.26
N HIS A 407 -2.97 -37.50 -4.10
CA HIS A 407 -2.55 -37.73 -5.49
C HIS A 407 -1.05 -38.02 -5.61
N TRP A 408 -0.39 -38.29 -4.48
CA TRP A 408 1.02 -38.71 -4.36
C TRP A 408 1.37 -40.03 -5.08
N GLU A 409 0.47 -40.64 -5.86
CA GLU A 409 0.79 -41.74 -6.77
C GLU A 409 1.01 -41.25 -8.23
N LEU A 410 0.78 -39.96 -8.50
CA LEU A 410 0.94 -39.30 -9.81
C LEU A 410 2.21 -38.40 -9.85
N TRP A 411 3.33 -38.86 -9.28
CA TRP A 411 4.63 -38.14 -9.33
C TRP A 411 5.26 -38.10 -10.74
N ASP A 412 4.61 -38.72 -11.74
CA ASP A 412 4.98 -38.57 -13.15
C ASP A 412 4.58 -37.20 -13.73
N ILE A 413 3.86 -36.36 -12.95
CA ILE A 413 3.61 -34.96 -13.30
C ILE A 413 4.90 -34.17 -13.00
N PRO A 414 5.45 -33.41 -13.98
CA PRO A 414 6.71 -32.71 -13.79
C PRO A 414 6.66 -31.77 -12.57
N PRO A 415 7.80 -31.53 -11.90
CA PRO A 415 7.94 -30.79 -10.64
C PRO A 415 7.53 -29.29 -10.67
N GLY A 416 6.77 -28.87 -11.68
CA GLY A 416 6.28 -27.51 -11.86
C GLY A 416 4.89 -27.21 -11.27
N ASP A 417 4.18 -28.21 -10.72
CA ASP A 417 2.84 -28.03 -10.15
C ASP A 417 2.74 -28.62 -8.74
N LEU A 418 3.49 -28.03 -7.81
CA LEU A 418 3.63 -28.47 -6.41
C LEU A 418 2.33 -28.34 -5.60
N LEU A 419 1.36 -27.55 -6.05
CA LEU A 419 0.03 -27.44 -5.46
C LEU A 419 -0.97 -28.15 -6.37
N ASN A 420 -1.54 -29.26 -5.90
CA ASN A 420 -2.59 -29.93 -6.65
C ASN A 420 -3.79 -28.98 -6.86
N ASN A 421 -4.60 -29.26 -7.88
CA ASN A 421 -5.80 -28.46 -8.18
C ASN A 421 -6.77 -28.34 -6.99
N GLY A 422 -6.79 -29.33 -6.08
CA GLY A 422 -7.63 -29.31 -4.88
C GLY A 422 -7.24 -28.21 -3.89
N MET A 423 -5.95 -28.06 -3.59
CA MET A 423 -5.42 -27.02 -2.72
C MET A 423 -5.65 -25.63 -3.31
N GLN A 424 -5.43 -25.48 -4.63
CA GLN A 424 -5.72 -24.23 -5.35
C GLN A 424 -7.20 -23.83 -5.17
N TRP A 425 -8.11 -24.79 -5.36
CA TRP A 425 -9.55 -24.58 -5.18
C TRP A 425 -9.97 -24.26 -3.74
N HIS A 426 -9.33 -24.87 -2.74
CA HIS A 426 -9.56 -24.50 -1.34
C HIS A 426 -9.13 -23.07 -1.05
N LEU A 427 -7.97 -22.65 -1.55
CA LEU A 427 -7.49 -21.28 -1.40
C LEU A 427 -8.40 -20.27 -2.11
N ALA A 428 -8.93 -20.59 -3.29
CA ALA A 428 -9.92 -19.77 -4.00
C ALA A 428 -11.17 -19.54 -3.14
N LYS A 429 -11.71 -20.63 -2.59
CA LYS A 429 -12.88 -20.59 -1.71
C LYS A 429 -12.62 -19.73 -0.49
N TRP A 430 -11.46 -19.88 0.14
CA TRP A 430 -11.09 -19.06 1.30
C TRP A 430 -10.98 -17.59 0.91
N ALA A 431 -10.33 -17.27 -0.20
CA ALA A 431 -10.19 -15.90 -0.69
C ALA A 431 -11.56 -15.25 -1.01
N THR A 432 -12.44 -15.99 -1.70
CA THR A 432 -13.82 -15.57 -1.97
C THR A 432 -14.58 -15.31 -0.67
N HIS A 433 -14.46 -16.23 0.30
CA HIS A 433 -15.14 -16.09 1.59
C HIS A 433 -14.60 -14.92 2.42
N ILE A 434 -13.27 -14.71 2.46
CA ILE A 434 -12.63 -13.61 3.21
C ILE A 434 -13.02 -12.25 2.62
N SER A 435 -13.02 -12.13 1.29
CA SER A 435 -13.39 -10.88 0.61
C SER A 435 -14.87 -10.55 0.76
N ALA A 436 -15.77 -11.53 0.64
CA ALA A 436 -17.21 -11.29 0.65
C ALA A 436 -17.76 -10.57 1.88
N THR A 437 -18.83 -9.79 1.67
CA THR A 437 -19.65 -9.23 2.75
C THR A 437 -20.38 -10.32 3.55
N ASP A 438 -20.80 -10.00 4.77
CA ASP A 438 -21.53 -10.93 5.63
C ASP A 438 -22.86 -11.40 5.01
N ASP A 439 -23.55 -10.52 4.28
CA ASP A 439 -24.79 -10.88 3.59
C ASP A 439 -24.56 -11.87 2.45
N THR A 440 -23.49 -11.69 1.67
CA THR A 440 -23.15 -12.66 0.61
C THR A 440 -22.72 -14.01 1.21
N ARG A 441 -22.02 -14.04 2.35
CA ARG A 441 -21.67 -15.30 3.03
C ARG A 441 -22.88 -16.11 3.49
N ARG A 442 -24.02 -15.47 3.74
CA ARG A 442 -25.28 -16.16 4.05
C ARG A 442 -25.87 -16.89 2.83
N GLN A 443 -25.46 -16.50 1.63
CA GLN A 443 -25.92 -17.07 0.35
C GLN A 443 -24.86 -18.04 -0.18
N SER A 444 -24.81 -19.25 0.40
CA SER A 444 -23.88 -20.29 -0.06
C SER A 444 -24.27 -20.84 -1.43
N GLY A 445 -23.30 -21.15 -2.28
CA GLY A 445 -23.52 -21.79 -3.57
C GLY A 445 -22.78 -21.15 -4.73
N LEU A 446 -23.24 -21.45 -5.94
CA LEU A 446 -22.74 -20.84 -7.18
C LEU A 446 -23.01 -19.33 -7.16
N LEU A 447 -21.96 -18.54 -7.31
CA LEU A 447 -22.08 -17.10 -7.48
C LEU A 447 -22.27 -16.77 -8.96
N TYR A 448 -23.17 -15.82 -9.22
CA TYR A 448 -23.38 -15.16 -10.52
C TYR A 448 -23.69 -16.10 -11.69
N SER A 449 -24.14 -17.33 -11.40
CA SER A 449 -24.36 -18.40 -12.37
C SER A 449 -25.63 -19.22 -12.06
N SER A 450 -26.51 -18.69 -11.21
CA SER A 450 -27.85 -19.23 -11.04
C SER A 450 -28.75 -18.87 -12.21
N ASP A 451 -29.83 -19.63 -12.42
CA ASP A 451 -30.86 -19.31 -13.42
C ASP A 451 -31.43 -17.89 -13.21
N ASP A 452 -31.60 -17.48 -11.95
CA ASP A 452 -32.02 -16.13 -11.59
C ASP A 452 -31.01 -15.07 -12.04
N ASP A 453 -29.70 -15.35 -11.98
CA ASP A 453 -28.67 -14.45 -12.50
C ASP A 453 -28.74 -14.33 -14.02
N PHE A 454 -28.98 -15.45 -14.72
CA PHE A 454 -29.16 -15.45 -16.17
C PHE A 454 -30.40 -14.67 -16.60
N GLU A 455 -31.55 -14.91 -15.97
CA GLU A 455 -32.79 -14.18 -16.26
C GLU A 455 -32.65 -12.69 -15.91
N ARG A 456 -32.01 -12.36 -14.78
CA ARG A 456 -31.77 -10.97 -14.37
C ARG A 456 -30.92 -10.23 -15.42
N ARG A 457 -29.87 -10.85 -15.96
CA ARG A 457 -29.00 -10.23 -16.97
C ARG A 457 -29.67 -10.01 -18.34
N LYS A 458 -30.83 -10.61 -18.61
CA LYS A 458 -31.64 -10.30 -19.81
C LYS A 458 -32.35 -8.95 -19.69
N THR A 459 -32.51 -8.42 -18.47
CA THR A 459 -33.04 -7.07 -18.27
C THR A 459 -31.97 -6.02 -18.61
N PRO A 460 -32.37 -4.81 -19.07
CA PRO A 460 -31.42 -3.74 -19.36
C PRO A 460 -30.49 -3.50 -18.17
N ALA A 461 -29.20 -3.38 -18.45
CA ALA A 461 -28.22 -3.10 -17.43
C ALA A 461 -28.55 -1.77 -16.72
N PRO A 462 -28.40 -1.70 -15.39
CA PRO A 462 -28.70 -0.48 -14.66
C PRO A 462 -27.66 0.62 -14.97
N GLU A 463 -28.10 1.88 -14.93
CA GLU A 463 -27.19 3.03 -15.13
C GLU A 463 -26.44 3.31 -13.81
N PRO A 464 -25.09 3.35 -13.82
CA PRO A 464 -24.32 3.76 -12.66
C PRO A 464 -24.55 5.24 -12.35
N LYS A 465 -24.68 5.60 -11.07
CA LYS A 465 -24.84 7.00 -10.65
C LYS A 465 -23.59 7.85 -10.91
N LEU A 466 -22.42 7.26 -10.67
CA LEU A 466 -21.11 7.87 -10.87
C LEU A 466 -20.31 6.92 -11.78
N ARG A 467 -20.18 7.32 -13.04
CA ARG A 467 -19.45 6.53 -14.06
C ARG A 467 -17.97 6.83 -13.97
N LYS A 468 -17.14 5.82 -14.17
CA LYS A 468 -15.71 6.06 -14.34
C LYS A 468 -15.46 6.67 -15.72
N ASP A 469 -14.67 7.74 -15.76
CA ASP A 469 -14.18 8.29 -17.02
C ASP A 469 -12.83 7.65 -17.37
N PHE A 470 -12.77 7.02 -18.54
CA PHE A 470 -11.57 6.41 -19.08
C PHE A 470 -10.93 7.25 -20.21
N SER A 471 -11.51 8.40 -20.59
CA SER A 471 -11.00 9.18 -21.72
C SER A 471 -9.59 9.74 -21.47
N SER A 472 -9.22 9.99 -20.22
CA SER A 472 -7.88 10.45 -19.84
C SER A 472 -6.78 9.40 -20.05
N LEU A 473 -7.15 8.12 -20.16
CA LEU A 473 -6.22 7.03 -20.47
C LEU A 473 -5.93 6.92 -21.98
N ASP A 474 -6.83 7.43 -22.82
CA ASP A 474 -6.65 7.50 -24.29
C ASP A 474 -5.75 8.69 -24.71
N ASP A 475 -5.65 9.74 -23.89
CA ASP A 475 -4.94 10.99 -24.21
C ASP A 475 -3.40 10.94 -23.99
N LEU A 476 -2.88 9.91 -23.30
CA LEU A 476 -1.45 9.77 -23.06
C LEU A 476 -0.64 9.41 -24.34
N ASP A 477 -1.33 9.02 -25.42
CA ASP A 477 -0.70 8.63 -26.69
C ASP A 477 -0.43 9.82 -27.64
N TYR A 478 -0.99 11.01 -27.39
CA TYR A 478 -0.99 12.10 -28.38
C TYR A 478 0.16 13.12 -28.25
N GLN A 479 0.98 13.11 -27.19
CA GLN A 479 1.97 14.17 -26.99
C GLN A 479 3.40 13.86 -27.45
N TYR A 480 3.71 12.64 -27.91
CA TYR A 480 5.09 12.28 -28.26
C TYR A 480 5.45 12.32 -29.76
N ASN A 481 4.50 12.53 -30.66
CA ASN A 481 4.75 12.37 -32.11
C ASN A 481 4.64 13.64 -32.97
N ASP A 482 4.36 14.81 -32.39
CA ASP A 482 4.40 16.08 -33.12
C ASP A 482 5.52 16.99 -32.61
N ARG A 483 6.77 16.61 -32.89
CA ARG A 483 7.85 17.59 -33.13
C ARG A 483 8.56 17.23 -34.44
N PRO A 484 8.71 18.19 -35.37
CA PRO A 484 9.22 17.98 -36.72
C PRO A 484 10.68 17.51 -36.75
#